data_AF-A0A101V2V4-F1
#
_entry.id   AF-A0A101V2V4-F1
#
_cell.length_a   1.000
_cell.length_b   1.000
_cell.length_c   1.000
_cell.angle_alpha   90.00
_cell.angle_beta   90.00
_cell.angle_gamma   90.00
#
_symmetry.space_group_name_H-M   'P 1'
#
loop_
_entity.id
_entity.type
_entity.pdbx_description
1 polymer ?
#
loop_
_entity_poly.entity_id
_entity_poly.type
_entity_poly.pdbx_seq_one_letter_code
_entity_poly.pdbx_strand_id
1 'polypeptide(L)'
;MTDRTEPSFGELRQLLAAVLEAIAIPHPATVGDGEVHDRILLDRVLDARVALEGALHRGDDPGWSADHLRARLAEKPAIGYRAGGEGR
;
A
#
# COMPACT_ATOMS: atom_id res chain seq x y z
N MET A 1 -11.02 28.16 8.57
CA MET A 1 -11.87 27.16 9.24
C MET A 1 -12.28 26.20 8.15
N THR A 2 -11.46 25.19 7.89
CA THR A 2 -11.68 24.25 6.78
C THR A 2 -12.88 23.40 7.15
N ASP A 3 -13.93 23.50 6.33
CA ASP A 3 -15.05 22.58 6.35
C ASP A 3 -14.47 21.19 6.05
N ARG A 4 -14.11 20.43 7.08
CA ARG A 4 -13.72 19.02 6.91
C ARG A 4 -15.01 18.27 6.72
N THR A 5 -15.47 18.22 5.48
CA THR A 5 -16.49 17.27 5.04
C THR A 5 -16.07 15.89 5.55
N GLU A 6 -16.97 15.19 6.23
CA GLU A 6 -16.68 13.83 6.66
C GLU A 6 -16.28 12.98 5.44
N PRO A 7 -15.26 12.13 5.57
CA PRO A 7 -14.80 11.33 4.45
C PRO A 7 -15.94 10.44 3.97
N SER A 8 -16.17 10.47 2.67
CA SER A 8 -17.15 9.62 2.03
C SER A 8 -16.74 8.14 2.16
N PHE A 9 -17.73 7.26 2.13
CA PHE A 9 -17.48 5.82 2.06
C PHE A 9 -16.59 5.43 0.87
N GLY A 10 -16.69 6.17 -0.24
CA GLY A 10 -15.86 5.97 -1.42
C GLY A 10 -14.37 6.21 -1.16
N GLU A 11 -14.04 7.32 -0.50
CA GLU A 11 -12.65 7.68 -0.15
C GLU A 11 -12.05 6.69 0.85
N LEU A 12 -12.82 6.28 1.85
CA LEU A 12 -12.38 5.24 2.81
C LEU A 12 -12.12 3.90 2.10
N ARG A 13 -13.00 3.50 1.17
CA ARG A 13 -12.81 2.28 0.37
C ARG A 13 -11.56 2.37 -0.49
N GLN A 14 -11.27 3.53 -1.08
CA GLN A 14 -10.08 3.74 -1.90
C GLN A 14 -8.79 3.62 -1.09
N LEU A 15 -8.78 4.18 0.13
CA LEU A 15 -7.64 4.05 1.05
C LEU A 15 -7.43 2.59 1.45
N LEU A 16 -8.49 1.87 1.83
CA LEU A 16 -8.40 0.45 2.16
C LEU A 16 -7.91 -0.39 0.97
N ALA A 17 -8.35 -0.07 -0.25
CA ALA A 17 -7.87 -0.73 -1.46
C ALA A 17 -6.37 -0.49 -1.68
N ALA A 18 -5.89 0.76 -1.52
CA ALA A 18 -4.47 1.09 -1.65
C ALA A 18 -3.60 0.40 -0.56
N VAL A 19 -4.11 0.29 0.66
CA VAL A 19 -3.46 -0.49 1.74
C VAL A 19 -3.39 -1.97 1.38
N LEU A 20 -4.47 -2.54 0.81
CA LEU A 20 -4.46 -3.92 0.34
C LEU A 20 -3.44 -4.12 -0.78
N GLU A 21 -3.37 -3.20 -1.75
CA GLU A 21 -2.35 -3.20 -2.81
C GLU A 21 -0.91 -3.19 -2.23
N ALA A 22 -0.67 -2.48 -1.12
CA ALA A 22 0.64 -2.43 -0.48
C ALA A 22 1.06 -3.79 0.12
N ILE A 23 0.14 -4.50 0.78
CA ILE A 23 0.44 -5.71 1.55
C ILE A 23 0.21 -7.02 0.78
N ALA A 24 -0.64 -7.03 -0.24
CA ALA A 24 -1.00 -8.22 -1.00
C ALA A 24 0.00 -8.49 -2.14
N ILE A 25 1.31 -8.51 -1.83
CA ILE A 25 2.33 -8.86 -2.81
C ILE A 25 2.43 -10.40 -2.97
N PRO A 26 2.81 -10.92 -4.15
CA PRO A 26 2.90 -12.36 -4.38
C PRO A 26 3.94 -13.02 -3.47
N HIS A 27 3.62 -14.19 -2.91
CA HIS A 27 4.58 -14.95 -2.12
C HIS A 27 5.73 -15.48 -3.00
N PRO A 28 6.99 -15.47 -2.51
CA PRO A 28 8.13 -16.00 -3.25
C PRO A 28 7.94 -17.48 -3.59
N ALA A 29 8.32 -17.86 -4.82
CA ALA A 29 8.30 -19.26 -5.26
C ALA A 29 9.51 -20.05 -4.76
N THR A 30 10.59 -19.37 -4.34
CA THR A 30 11.86 -20.00 -3.96
C THR A 30 12.33 -19.55 -2.58
N VAL A 31 13.01 -20.47 -1.88
CA VAL A 31 13.51 -20.24 -0.49
C VAL A 31 14.53 -19.08 -0.42
N GLY A 32 15.25 -18.78 -1.51
CA GLY A 32 16.22 -17.68 -1.58
C GLY A 32 15.59 -16.31 -1.88
N ASP A 33 14.34 -16.26 -2.34
CA ASP A 33 13.64 -15.02 -2.66
C ASP A 33 12.97 -14.36 -1.45
N GLY A 34 12.95 -15.04 -0.29
CA GLY A 34 12.32 -14.58 0.95
C GLY A 34 12.87 -13.25 1.46
N GLU A 35 14.19 -13.07 1.47
CA GLU A 35 14.81 -11.82 1.96
C GLU A 35 14.45 -10.61 1.06
N VAL A 36 14.35 -10.83 -0.24
CA VAL A 36 13.96 -9.78 -1.20
C VAL A 36 12.48 -9.46 -1.07
N HIS A 37 11.63 -10.49 -0.96
CA HIS A 37 10.20 -10.34 -0.66
C HIS A 37 9.99 -9.54 0.63
N ASP A 38 10.65 -9.92 1.73
CA ASP A 38 10.46 -9.30 3.04
C ASP A 38 10.89 -7.84 3.04
N ARG A 39 12.00 -7.52 2.36
CA ARG A 39 12.43 -6.12 2.18
C ARG A 39 11.40 -5.31 1.39
N ILE A 40 10.90 -5.84 0.27
CA ILE A 40 9.87 -5.15 -0.54
C ILE A 40 8.59 -4.96 0.27
N LEU A 41 8.15 -5.99 0.99
CA LEU A 41 6.96 -5.92 1.84
C LEU A 41 7.13 -4.88 2.94
N LEU A 42 8.28 -4.86 3.62
CA LEU A 42 8.56 -3.91 4.69
C LEU A 42 8.52 -2.47 4.19
N ASP A 43 9.14 -2.20 3.03
CA ASP A 43 9.14 -0.87 2.41
C ASP A 43 7.74 -0.38 2.02
N ARG A 44 6.87 -1.29 1.56
CA ARG A 44 5.48 -0.98 1.18
C ARG A 44 4.58 -0.82 2.40
N VAL A 45 4.78 -1.64 3.44
CA VAL A 45 4.07 -1.55 4.73
C VAL A 45 4.36 -0.22 5.42
N LEU A 46 5.60 0.28 5.33
CA LEU A 46 5.96 1.59 5.87
C LEU A 46 5.13 2.72 5.24
N ASP A 47 5.00 2.75 3.91
CA ASP A 47 4.18 3.77 3.24
C ASP A 47 2.69 3.63 3.61
N ALA A 48 2.18 2.39 3.66
CA ALA A 48 0.78 2.12 4.04
C ALA A 48 0.49 2.58 5.48
N ARG A 49 1.41 2.34 6.41
CA ARG A 49 1.32 2.81 7.79
C ARG A 49 1.26 4.34 7.85
N VAL A 50 2.15 5.03 7.13
CA VAL A 50 2.18 6.50 7.11
C VAL A 50 0.87 7.09 6.58
N ALA A 51 0.29 6.49 5.54
CA ALA A 51 -1.01 6.89 5.00
C ALA A 51 -2.15 6.68 6.02
N LEU A 52 -2.17 5.54 6.71
CA LEU A 52 -3.16 5.25 7.76
C LEU A 52 -3.05 6.20 8.96
N GLU A 53 -1.83 6.47 9.45
CA GLU A 53 -1.61 7.43 10.54
C GLU A 53 -2.07 8.84 10.14
N GLY A 54 -1.86 9.21 8.88
CA GLY A 54 -2.35 10.45 8.31
C GLY A 54 -3.86 10.57 8.40
N ALA A 55 -4.57 9.60 7.82
CA ALA A 55 -6.02 9.59 7.79
C ALA A 55 -6.65 9.46 9.19
N LEU A 56 -6.11 8.60 10.05
CA LEU A 56 -6.70 8.28 11.36
C LEU A 56 -6.39 9.33 12.44
N HIS A 57 -5.22 9.97 12.39
CA HIS A 57 -4.74 10.79 13.51
C HIS A 57 -4.43 12.23 13.13
N ARG A 58 -4.04 12.51 11.88
CA ARG A 58 -3.74 13.88 11.43
C ARG A 58 -4.94 14.54 10.72
N GLY A 59 -5.92 13.73 10.35
CA GLY A 59 -7.09 14.18 9.60
C GLY A 59 -6.72 14.53 8.16
N ASP A 60 -5.76 13.79 7.59
CA ASP A 60 -5.46 13.81 6.17
C ASP A 60 -6.67 13.24 5.42
N ASP A 61 -6.95 13.80 4.25
CA ASP A 61 -8.05 13.32 3.41
C ASP A 61 -7.79 11.86 2.97
N PRO A 62 -8.73 10.92 3.15
CA PRO A 62 -8.51 9.52 2.78
C PRO A 62 -8.34 9.29 1.27
N GLY A 63 -9.00 10.07 0.42
CA GLY A 63 -8.84 9.99 -1.03
C GLY A 63 -7.44 10.42 -1.45
N TRP A 64 -6.99 11.57 -0.96
CA TRP A 64 -5.62 12.06 -1.15
C TRP A 64 -4.58 11.08 -0.59
N SER A 65 -4.82 10.52 0.59
CA SER A 65 -3.94 9.53 1.21
C SER A 65 -3.84 8.25 0.37
N ALA A 66 -4.94 7.83 -0.26
CA ALA A 66 -4.97 6.69 -1.17
C ALA A 66 -4.15 6.95 -2.45
N ASP A 67 -4.33 8.12 -3.08
CA ASP A 67 -3.60 8.50 -4.29
C ASP A 67 -2.11 8.67 -4.02
N HIS A 68 -1.77 9.31 -2.89
CA HIS A 68 -0.40 9.44 -2.45
C HIS A 68 0.25 8.07 -2.23
N LEU A 69 -0.43 7.14 -1.53
CA LEU A 69 0.06 5.78 -1.34
C LEU A 69 0.29 5.08 -2.68
N ARG A 70 -0.64 5.14 -3.63
CA ARG A 70 -0.46 4.53 -4.95
C ARG A 70 0.74 5.10 -5.71
N ALA A 71 0.99 6.41 -5.61
CA ALA A 71 2.18 7.02 -6.19
C ALA A 71 3.47 6.42 -5.57
N ARG A 72 3.51 6.26 -4.24
CA ARG A 72 4.65 5.59 -3.55
C ARG A 72 4.81 4.14 -3.97
N LEU A 73 3.70 3.40 -4.13
CA LEU A 73 3.74 2.00 -4.55
C LEU A 73 4.20 1.82 -6.00
N ALA A 74 3.94 2.79 -6.87
CA ALA A 74 4.42 2.78 -8.25
C ALA A 74 5.95 2.92 -8.34
N GLU A 75 6.57 3.62 -7.38
CA GLU A 75 8.03 3.71 -7.25
C GLU A 75 8.68 2.44 -6.69
N LYS A 76 7.88 1.54 -6.10
CA LYS A 76 8.33 0.32 -5.39
C LYS A 76 7.61 -0.93 -5.93
N PRO A 77 7.96 -1.42 -7.13
CA PRO A 77 7.25 -2.54 -7.75
C PRO A 77 7.13 -3.75 -6.81
N ALA A 78 5.97 -4.41 -6.82
CA ALA A 78 5.71 -5.63 -6.03
C ALA A 78 6.45 -6.87 -6.57
N ILE A 79 7.42 -6.67 -7.46
CA ILE A 79 8.16 -7.68 -8.20
C ILE A 79 9.64 -7.29 -8.25
N GLY A 80 10.47 -8.22 -7.80
CA GLY A 80 11.93 -8.16 -7.81
C GLY A 80 12.57 -9.53 -7.55
N TYR A 81 11.75 -10.58 -7.58
CA TYR A 81 12.04 -11.98 -7.27
C TYR A 81 11.08 -12.87 -8.06
N ARG A 82 11.33 -14.18 -8.16
CA ARG A 82 10.39 -15.08 -8.87
C ARG A 82 9.16 -15.31 -8.00
N ALA A 83 8.03 -14.80 -8.46
CA ALA A 83 6.73 -15.01 -7.83
C ALA A 83 6.13 -16.36 -8.25
N GLY A 84 5.48 -17.06 -7.33
CA GLY A 84 4.70 -18.25 -7.65
C GLY A 84 3.42 -17.86 -8.39
N GLY A 85 3.39 -17.99 -9.72
CA GLY A 85 2.22 -17.66 -10.55
C GLY A 85 2.52 -17.34 -12.00
N GLU A 86 3.76 -16.93 -12.32
CA GLU A 86 4.21 -16.78 -13.71
C GLU A 86 4.60 -18.14 -14.28
N GLY A 87 3.58 -18.92 -14.63
CA GLY A 87 3.77 -20.30 -15.07
C GLY A 87 2.49 -21.00 -15.49
N ARG A 88 1.64 -20.35 -16.29
CA ARG A 88 0.84 -21.02 -17.33
C ARG A 88 0.25 -20.04 -18.33
#